data_AF-A0A1F7Q3G0-F1
#
_entry.id   AF-A0A1F7Q3G0-F1
#
_cell.length_a   1.000
_cell.length_b   1.000
_cell.length_c   1.000
_cell.angle_alpha   90.00
_cell.angle_beta   90.00
_cell.angle_gamma   90.00
#
_symmetry.space_group_name_H-M   'P 1'
#
loop_
_entity.id
_entity.type
_entity.pdbx_description
1 polymer ?
#
loop_
_entity_poly.entity_id
_entity_poly.type
_entity_poly.pdbx_seq_one_letter_code
_entity_poly.pdbx_strand_id
1 'polypeptide(L)'
;MIKILTRGNIGSVRVLMKWLDRDPLAFLGFLTSLDIKHLYDEHIWCVYNDVCGADIDRFIYHVSMELPDQITGELRTSGPYQIADMDAFFAERCFGEPGSYWALKNPPSDPYYVYPIVHPPR
;
A
#
# COMPACT_ATOMS: atom_id res chain seq x y z
N MET A 1 3.80 16.16 -8.16
CA MET A 1 3.38 14.93 -7.43
C MET A 1 4.48 14.38 -6.54
N ILE A 2 5.64 13.94 -7.05
CA ILE A 2 6.76 13.41 -6.21
C ILE A 2 7.16 14.34 -5.04
N LYS A 3 7.34 15.64 -5.29
CA LYS A 3 7.68 16.62 -4.23
C LYS A 3 6.59 16.75 -3.16
N ILE A 4 5.33 16.57 -3.54
CA ILE A 4 4.18 16.62 -2.63
C ILE A 4 4.14 15.33 -1.80
N LEU A 5 4.28 14.19 -2.47
CA LEU A 5 4.25 12.87 -1.84
C LEU A 5 5.42 12.66 -0.88
N THR A 6 6.61 13.18 -1.18
CA THR A 6 7.80 12.91 -0.38
C THR A 6 8.14 14.01 0.61
N ARG A 7 7.61 15.23 0.43
CA ARG A 7 7.96 16.43 1.22
C ARG A 7 9.46 16.67 1.42
N GLY A 8 10.31 16.13 0.54
CA GLY A 8 11.77 16.23 0.64
C GLY A 8 12.44 15.13 1.46
N ASN A 9 11.70 14.14 1.98
CA ASN A 9 12.28 12.99 2.65
C ASN A 9 13.09 12.12 1.69
N ILE A 10 14.38 11.97 1.99
CA ILE A 10 15.35 11.27 1.14
C ILE A 10 15.01 9.77 1.02
N GLY A 11 14.54 9.14 2.10
CA GLY A 11 14.13 7.73 2.09
C GLY A 11 12.99 7.51 1.11
N SER A 12 11.95 8.31 1.21
CA SER A 12 10.76 8.22 0.36
C SER A 12 11.08 8.54 -1.10
N VAL A 13 11.95 9.53 -1.36
CA VAL A 13 12.47 9.79 -2.71
C VAL A 13 13.20 8.57 -3.25
N ARG A 14 14.06 7.91 -2.46
CA ARG A 14 14.77 6.69 -2.90
C ARG A 14 13.81 5.57 -3.28
N VAL A 15 12.75 5.35 -2.50
CA VAL A 15 11.74 4.32 -2.82
C VAL A 15 11.05 4.63 -4.14
N LEU A 16 10.63 5.89 -4.36
CA LEU A 16 10.00 6.29 -5.60
C LEU A 16 10.95 6.18 -6.80
N MET A 17 12.24 6.51 -6.64
CA MET A 17 13.21 6.33 -7.72
C MET A 17 13.42 4.85 -8.06
N LYS A 18 13.49 3.97 -7.06
CA LYS A 18 13.56 2.51 -7.29
C LYS A 18 12.36 1.99 -8.09
N TRP A 19 11.17 2.53 -7.84
CA TRP A 19 9.98 2.16 -8.62
C TRP A 19 10.00 2.75 -10.02
N LEU A 20 10.40 4.02 -10.17
CA LEU A 20 10.54 4.69 -11.46
C LEU A 20 11.50 3.95 -12.38
N ASP A 21 12.66 3.52 -11.86
CA ASP A 21 13.66 2.77 -12.64
C ASP A 21 13.14 1.42 -13.12
N ARG A 22 12.13 0.86 -12.43
CA ARG A 22 11.58 -0.46 -12.72
C ARG A 22 10.49 -0.43 -13.78
N ASP A 23 9.51 0.45 -13.62
CA ASP A 23 8.42 0.61 -14.58
C ASP A 23 8.00 2.09 -14.72
N PRO A 24 8.66 2.84 -15.61
CA PRO A 24 8.36 4.25 -15.83
C PRO A 24 6.94 4.51 -16.32
N LEU A 25 6.32 3.54 -17.01
CA LEU A 25 4.98 3.70 -17.59
C LEU A 25 3.91 3.53 -16.50
N ALA A 26 4.06 2.55 -15.61
CA ALA A 26 3.17 2.34 -14.47
C ALA A 26 3.41 3.34 -13.32
N PHE A 27 4.57 4.00 -13.29
CA PHE A 27 4.98 4.91 -12.23
C PHE A 27 3.96 6.01 -11.92
N LEU A 28 3.41 6.67 -12.95
CA LEU A 28 2.48 7.77 -12.74
C LEU A 28 1.18 7.33 -12.06
N GLY A 29 0.63 6.18 -12.47
CA GLY A 29 -0.57 5.59 -11.84
C GLY A 29 -0.31 5.14 -10.40
N PHE A 30 0.91 4.70 -10.11
CA PHE A 30 1.32 4.37 -8.76
C PHE A 30 1.41 5.62 -7.85
N LEU A 31 1.91 6.76 -8.35
CA LEU A 31 1.91 8.00 -7.58
C LEU A 31 0.50 8.43 -7.17
N THR A 32 -0.48 8.28 -8.07
CA THR A 32 -1.89 8.52 -7.75
C THR A 32 -2.42 7.54 -6.70
N SER A 33 -1.96 6.29 -6.74
CA SER A 33 -2.35 5.28 -5.74
C SER A 33 -1.84 5.64 -4.34
N LEU A 34 -0.60 6.11 -4.23
CA LEU A 34 -0.06 6.62 -2.98
C LEU A 34 -0.86 7.81 -2.46
N ASP A 35 -1.24 8.72 -3.35
CA ASP A 35 -2.03 9.90 -3.00
C ASP A 35 -3.41 9.52 -2.46
N ILE A 36 -4.15 8.63 -3.14
CA ILE A 36 -5.45 8.13 -2.69
C ILE A 36 -5.38 7.42 -1.33
N LYS A 37 -4.26 6.74 -1.06
CA LYS A 37 -4.02 6.02 0.20
C LYS A 37 -3.40 6.92 1.29
N HIS A 38 -3.27 8.22 1.02
CA HIS A 38 -2.61 9.21 1.87
C HIS A 38 -1.21 8.78 2.35
N LEU A 39 -0.49 7.99 1.55
CA LEU A 39 0.84 7.52 1.91
C LEU A 39 1.89 8.57 1.50
N TYR A 40 2.31 9.37 2.47
CA TYR A 40 3.15 10.54 2.25
C TYR A 40 4.39 10.58 3.15
N ASP A 41 5.35 11.39 2.74
CA ASP A 41 6.55 11.75 3.48
C ASP A 41 7.29 10.48 3.94
N GLU A 42 7.86 10.50 5.14
CA GLU A 42 8.52 9.35 5.79
C GLU A 42 7.69 8.06 5.82
N HIS A 43 6.35 8.11 5.79
CA HIS A 43 5.53 6.90 5.83
C HIS A 43 5.76 6.00 4.60
N ILE A 44 6.09 6.55 3.44
CA ILE A 44 6.48 5.76 2.26
C ILE A 44 7.72 4.90 2.60
N TRP A 45 8.71 5.51 3.26
CA TRP A 45 9.94 4.83 3.67
C TRP A 45 9.69 3.80 4.76
N CYS A 46 8.88 4.13 5.77
CA CYS A 46 8.53 3.21 6.86
C CYS A 46 7.77 1.99 6.32
N VAL A 47 6.78 2.18 5.44
CA VAL A 47 6.06 1.06 4.82
C VAL A 47 6.99 0.20 3.97
N TYR A 48 7.86 0.82 3.16
CA TYR A 48 8.83 0.07 2.35
C TYR A 48 9.82 -0.76 3.20
N ASN A 49 10.40 -0.21 4.27
CA ASN A 49 11.38 -0.96 5.06
C ASN A 49 10.73 -1.89 6.08
N ASP A 50 9.79 -1.37 6.87
CA ASP A 50 9.32 -2.03 8.08
C ASP A 50 8.19 -3.03 7.79
N VAL A 51 7.34 -2.75 6.80
CA VAL A 51 6.27 -3.67 6.36
C VAL A 51 6.79 -4.61 5.28
N CYS A 52 7.51 -4.06 4.31
CA CYS A 52 7.85 -4.76 3.07
C CYS A 52 9.28 -5.32 3.07
N GLY A 53 10.02 -5.18 4.18
CA GLY A 53 11.37 -5.75 4.32
C GLY A 53 12.38 -5.15 3.34
N ALA A 54 12.18 -3.89 2.93
CA ALA A 54 12.94 -3.22 1.88
C ALA A 54 12.87 -3.92 0.51
N ASP A 55 11.82 -4.70 0.26
CA ASP A 55 11.52 -5.28 -1.04
C ASP A 55 10.56 -4.37 -1.83
N ILE A 56 11.00 -3.92 -3.00
CA ILE A 56 10.22 -3.00 -3.84
C ILE A 56 8.98 -3.69 -4.41
N ASP A 57 9.04 -4.97 -4.75
CA ASP A 57 7.90 -5.74 -5.28
C ASP A 57 6.82 -5.94 -4.22
N ARG A 58 7.25 -6.31 -3.01
CA ARG A 58 6.35 -6.42 -1.87
C ARG A 58 5.67 -5.09 -1.57
N PHE A 59 6.42 -3.98 -1.66
CA PHE A 59 5.90 -2.64 -1.45
C PHE A 59 4.86 -2.22 -2.49
N ILE A 60 5.14 -2.44 -3.78
CA ILE A 60 4.18 -2.14 -4.84
C ILE A 60 2.91 -2.97 -4.63
N TYR A 61 3.05 -4.27 -4.36
CA TYR A 61 1.91 -5.13 -4.08
C TYR A 61 1.10 -4.65 -2.87
N HIS A 62 1.77 -4.30 -1.76
CA HIS A 62 1.10 -3.82 -0.55
C HIS A 62 0.27 -2.56 -0.82
N VAL A 63 0.87 -1.56 -1.49
CA VAL A 63 0.17 -0.33 -1.85
C VAL A 63 -1.00 -0.63 -2.80
N SER A 64 -0.77 -1.45 -3.83
CA SER A 64 -1.76 -1.77 -4.85
C SER A 64 -2.93 -2.61 -4.33
N MET A 65 -2.72 -3.50 -3.35
CA MET A 65 -3.66 -4.59 -3.04
C MET A 65 -4.13 -4.62 -1.59
N GLU A 66 -3.40 -4.03 -0.65
CA GLU A 66 -3.61 -4.26 0.78
C GLU A 66 -4.00 -3.00 1.56
N LEU A 67 -3.70 -1.82 1.02
CA LEU A 67 -4.09 -0.55 1.63
C LEU A 67 -5.46 -0.10 1.12
N PRO A 68 -6.43 0.21 2.01
CA PRO A 68 -7.69 0.79 1.59
C PRO A 68 -7.51 2.24 1.12
N ASP A 69 -8.38 2.65 0.20
CA ASP A 69 -8.59 4.05 -0.15
C ASP A 69 -9.02 4.83 1.10
N GLN A 70 -8.35 5.94 1.41
CA GLN A 70 -8.58 6.68 2.66
C GLN A 70 -9.80 7.61 2.60
N ILE A 71 -10.36 7.84 1.41
CA ILE A 71 -11.55 8.68 1.20
C ILE A 71 -12.80 7.83 1.35
N THR A 72 -12.79 6.63 0.78
CA THR A 72 -13.94 5.72 0.71
C THR A 72 -13.89 4.61 1.75
N GLY A 73 -12.72 4.30 2.30
CA GLY A 73 -12.49 3.15 3.18
C GLY A 73 -12.47 1.81 2.44
N GLU A 74 -12.63 1.81 1.11
CA GLU A 74 -12.73 0.59 0.32
C GLU A 74 -11.36 0.08 -0.15
N LEU A 75 -11.20 -1.23 -0.18
CA LEU A 75 -10.09 -1.85 -0.89
C LEU A 75 -10.34 -1.76 -2.40
N ARG A 76 -9.44 -1.09 -3.10
CA ARG A 76 -9.42 -1.02 -4.55
C ARG A 76 -8.04 -1.43 -5.06
N THR A 77 -8.01 -2.32 -6.04
CA THR A 77 -6.77 -2.71 -6.72
C THR A 77 -6.35 -1.63 -7.71
N SER A 78 -5.08 -1.23 -7.70
CA SER A 78 -4.56 -0.24 -8.64
C SER A 78 -3.18 -0.61 -9.17
N GLY A 79 -2.78 -0.01 -10.30
CA GLY A 79 -1.46 -0.25 -10.89
C GLY A 79 -1.34 -1.63 -11.55
N PRO A 80 -0.16 -2.27 -11.53
CA PRO A 80 0.11 -3.49 -12.30
C PRO A 80 -0.65 -4.73 -11.80
N TYR A 81 -1.23 -4.64 -10.60
CA TYR A 81 -2.02 -5.71 -9.99
C TYR A 81 -3.53 -5.45 -10.07
N GLN A 82 -3.99 -4.58 -10.98
CA GLN A 82 -5.43 -4.35 -11.16
C GLN A 82 -6.13 -5.65 -11.58
N ILE A 83 -7.16 -6.05 -10.84
CA ILE A 83 -7.91 -7.28 -11.08
C ILE A 83 -9.30 -6.96 -11.60
N ALA A 84 -9.73 -7.64 -12.65
CA ALA A 84 -11.02 -7.41 -13.30
C ALA A 84 -12.22 -7.87 -12.46
N ASP A 85 -12.10 -9.00 -11.75
CA ASP A 85 -13.12 -9.53 -10.84
C ASP A 85 -12.56 -9.54 -9.40
N MET A 86 -12.73 -8.41 -8.71
CA MET A 86 -12.23 -8.24 -7.35
C MET A 86 -13.00 -9.09 -6.34
N ASP A 87 -14.32 -9.24 -6.53
CA ASP A 87 -15.18 -9.94 -5.59
C ASP A 87 -14.80 -11.42 -5.52
N ALA A 88 -14.55 -12.06 -6.67
CA ALA A 88 -14.04 -13.43 -6.71
C ALA A 88 -12.63 -13.54 -6.11
N PHE A 89 -11.72 -12.64 -6.45
CA PHE A 89 -10.33 -12.67 -5.98
C PHE A 89 -10.21 -12.56 -4.45
N PHE A 90 -11.00 -11.69 -3.83
CA PHE A 90 -11.01 -11.52 -2.38
C PHE A 90 -11.85 -12.57 -1.65
N ALA A 91 -12.91 -13.10 -2.26
CA ALA A 91 -13.70 -14.21 -1.70
C ALA A 91 -12.83 -15.46 -1.45
N GLU A 92 -11.89 -15.77 -2.36
CA GLU A 92 -10.96 -16.90 -2.20
C GLU A 92 -9.96 -16.71 -1.05
N ARG A 93 -9.62 -15.46 -0.71
CA ARG A 93 -8.63 -15.10 0.33
C ARG A 93 -9.25 -14.83 1.70
N CYS A 94 -10.58 -14.87 1.79
CA CYS A 94 -11.37 -14.69 3.01
C CYS A 94 -11.09 -15.77 4.10
N PHE A 95 -10.40 -16.86 3.75
CA PHE A 95 -10.16 -18.04 4.60
C PHE A 95 -8.71 -18.22 5.07
N GLY A 96 -7.86 -17.19 5.00
CA GLY A 96 -6.45 -17.22 5.43
C GLY A 96 -6.16 -16.43 6.70
N GLU A 97 -4.96 -16.63 7.26
CA GLU A 97 -4.41 -15.98 8.47
C GLU A 97 -4.63 -14.44 8.52
N PRO A 98 -4.58 -13.83 9.73
CA PRO A 98 -4.83 -12.39 9.89
C PRO A 98 -3.99 -11.53 8.94
N GLY A 99 -4.69 -10.82 8.05
CA GLY A 99 -4.10 -9.93 7.06
C GLY A 99 -5.04 -8.78 6.69
N SER A 100 -4.63 -7.96 5.73
CA SER A 100 -5.27 -6.69 5.34
C SER A 100 -6.72 -6.77 4.84
N TYR A 101 -7.20 -7.94 4.49
CA TYR A 101 -8.61 -8.14 4.14
C TYR A 101 -9.48 -8.52 5.35
N TRP A 102 -8.91 -9.22 6.34
CA TRP A 102 -9.63 -9.61 7.57
C TRP A 102 -10.03 -8.39 8.40
N ALA A 103 -9.13 -7.41 8.55
CA ALA A 103 -9.41 -6.20 9.32
C ALA A 103 -10.26 -5.16 8.57
N LEU A 104 -10.59 -5.39 7.29
CA LEU A 104 -11.60 -4.59 6.56
C LEU A 104 -13.01 -5.18 6.67
N LYS A 105 -13.14 -6.52 6.71
CA LYS A 105 -14.41 -7.17 7.03
C LYS A 105 -14.76 -7.10 8.52
N ASN A 106 -13.75 -6.99 9.37
CA ASN A 106 -13.88 -6.78 10.81
C ASN A 106 -13.18 -5.48 11.18
N PRO A 107 -13.74 -4.32 10.78
CA PRO A 107 -13.14 -3.04 11.07
C PRO A 107 -12.99 -2.92 12.60
N PRO A 108 -11.77 -2.71 13.10
CA PRO A 108 -11.54 -2.50 14.51
C PRO A 108 -12.32 -1.27 14.95
N SER A 109 -13.02 -1.42 16.07
CA SER A 109 -13.97 -0.43 16.60
C SER A 109 -13.31 0.86 17.12
N ASP A 110 -12.00 1.00 16.96
CA ASP A 110 -11.23 2.17 17.38
C ASP A 110 -11.10 3.15 16.19
N PRO A 111 -11.64 4.39 16.29
CA PRO A 111 -11.51 5.40 15.24
C PRO A 111 -10.07 5.89 15.02
N TYR A 112 -9.13 5.51 15.89
CA TYR A 112 -7.70 5.75 15.77
C TYR A 112 -6.92 4.48 15.38
N TYR A 113 -7.61 3.42 14.96
CA TYR A 113 -6.94 2.18 14.59
C TYR A 113 -6.00 2.39 13.40
N VAL A 114 -4.70 2.34 13.71
CA VAL A 114 -3.65 2.22 12.71
C VAL A 114 -3.57 0.75 12.34
N TYR A 115 -3.71 0.45 11.05
CA TYR A 115 -3.57 -0.91 10.53
C TYR A 115 -2.28 -1.53 11.08
N PRO A 116 -2.33 -2.71 11.74
CA PRO A 116 -1.13 -3.36 12.23
C PRO A 116 -0.33 -3.76 11.00
N ILE A 117 0.71 -2.98 10.75
CA ILE A 117 1.88 -3.45 10.05
C ILE A 117 2.32 -4.67 10.85
N VAL A 118 2.08 -5.87 10.31
CA VAL A 118 2.40 -7.12 10.99
C VAL A 118 3.89 -7.06 11.34
N HIS A 119 4.21 -6.79 12.61
CA HIS A 119 5.57 -6.92 13.10
C HIS A 119 5.85 -8.43 13.14
N PRO A 120 6.77 -8.97 12.35
CA PRO A 120 7.28 -10.30 12.66
C PRO A 120 7.93 -10.24 14.05
N PRO A 121 7.75 -11.26 14.90
CA PRO A 121 8.43 -11.33 16.18
C PRO A 121 9.95 -11.27 15.94
N ARG A 122 10.63 -10.42 16.73
CA ARG A 122 12.09 -10.24 16.72
C ARG A 122 12.84 -11.52 17.00
#